data_AF-A0A7R9FB61-F1
#
_entry.id   AF-A0A7R9FB61-F1
#
_cell.length_a   1.000
_cell.length_b   1.000
_cell.length_c   1.000
_cell.angle_alpha   90.00
_cell.angle_beta   90.00
_cell.angle_gamma   90.00
#
_symmetry.space_group_name_H-M   'P 1'
#
loop_
_entity.id
_entity.type
_entity.pdbx_description
1 polymer ?
#
loop_
_entity_poly.entity_id
_entity_poly.type
_entity_poly.pdbx_seq_one_letter_code
_entity_poly.pdbx_strand_id
1 'polypeptide(L)'
;MIEIINPFARRLDVNRYLTAPSEWELTLILRHHILLKMIGVYEFLPNSEFLTLVGGLFCDDDDITQQLCDNVLFLLCGYDQDQLNTTALPVLLGHIPAGASTNQMIHYAQGVNSAKFRQFSYGLIKNLATYGSLTPPDYDLSKITAPVFLHWSDNDLMADPKDVQELNGKLPNVKGSIRVPYAAFNHLDYMWAIDGKTLVYDTVLENMKNY
;
A
#
# COMPACT_ATOMS: atom_id res chain seq x y z
N MET A 1 0.81 -31.09 -27.98
CA MET A 1 -0.40 -30.29 -28.25
C MET A 1 -0.78 -29.43 -27.03
N ILE A 2 0.21 -28.80 -26.38
CA ILE A 2 0.06 -27.64 -25.49
C ILE A 2 1.40 -26.87 -25.59
N GLU A 3 1.69 -26.45 -26.80
CA GLU A 3 2.68 -25.43 -27.18
C GLU A 3 1.96 -24.69 -28.31
N ILE A 4 2.03 -23.35 -28.35
CA ILE A 4 1.11 -22.44 -29.04
C ILE A 4 -0.05 -22.01 -28.13
N ILE A 5 0.26 -21.20 -27.11
CA ILE A 5 -0.36 -19.90 -26.84
C ILE A 5 0.62 -19.12 -25.95
N ASN A 6 1.05 -17.97 -26.48
CA ASN A 6 1.70 -16.85 -25.81
C ASN A 6 3.23 -16.90 -25.52
N PRO A 7 4.08 -16.58 -26.52
CA PRO A 7 5.50 -16.29 -26.32
C PRO A 7 5.79 -14.91 -25.67
N PHE A 8 4.76 -14.10 -25.38
CA PHE A 8 4.93 -12.74 -24.85
C PHE A 8 5.12 -12.70 -23.32
N ALA A 9 4.79 -13.78 -22.61
CA ALA A 9 4.85 -13.83 -21.14
C ALA A 9 6.28 -13.99 -20.57
N ARG A 10 7.31 -14.25 -21.38
CA ARG A 10 8.71 -14.40 -20.91
C ARG A 10 9.60 -13.19 -21.17
N ARG A 11 9.04 -12.06 -21.61
CA ARG A 11 9.81 -10.85 -21.96
C ARG A 11 9.23 -9.53 -21.47
N LEU A 12 8.24 -9.57 -20.59
CA LEU A 12 7.88 -8.41 -19.80
C LEU A 12 8.68 -8.53 -18.51
N ASP A 13 9.83 -7.86 -18.48
CA ASP A 13 10.48 -7.48 -17.24
C ASP A 13 9.50 -6.55 -16.51
N VAL A 14 8.61 -7.13 -15.71
CA VAL A 14 7.52 -6.41 -15.02
C VAL A 14 8.11 -5.36 -14.07
N ASN A 15 9.35 -5.55 -13.59
CA ASN A 15 10.11 -4.56 -12.83
C ASN A 15 10.45 -3.29 -13.63
N ARG A 16 10.37 -3.32 -14.97
CA ARG A 16 10.66 -2.16 -15.81
C ARG A 16 9.43 -1.27 -16.05
N TYR A 17 8.24 -1.80 -15.84
CA TYR A 17 6.96 -1.06 -15.94
C TYR A 17 6.36 -0.71 -14.57
N LEU A 18 6.86 -1.33 -13.49
CA LEU A 18 6.49 -1.07 -12.10
C LEU A 18 7.55 -0.25 -11.37
N THR A 19 7.93 0.90 -11.91
CA THR A 19 8.40 1.96 -11.01
C THR A 19 7.17 2.50 -10.31
N ALA A 20 7.23 2.71 -8.99
CA ALA A 20 6.36 3.64 -8.27
C ALA A 20 6.03 4.84 -9.16
N PRO A 21 4.80 5.41 -9.10
CA PRO A 21 4.35 6.45 -10.02
C PRO A 21 5.51 7.40 -10.28
N SER A 22 5.91 7.42 -11.54
CA SER A 22 7.13 8.09 -11.98
C SER A 22 7.16 9.52 -11.43
N GLU A 23 8.34 10.11 -11.19
CA GLU A 23 8.44 11.43 -10.54
C GLU A 23 7.47 12.47 -11.13
N TRP A 24 7.13 12.36 -12.43
CA TRP A 24 6.17 13.22 -13.11
C TRP A 24 4.68 12.97 -12.76
N GLU A 25 4.26 11.74 -12.44
CA GLU A 25 2.90 11.40 -11.97
C GLU A 25 2.65 11.93 -10.55
N LEU A 26 3.64 11.80 -9.66
CA LEU A 26 3.60 12.40 -8.33
C LEU A 26 3.67 13.93 -8.40
N THR A 27 4.46 14.47 -9.34
CA THR A 27 4.52 15.91 -9.61
C THR A 27 3.17 16.45 -10.13
N LEU A 28 2.43 15.67 -10.92
CA LEU A 28 1.08 16.03 -11.38
C LEU A 28 0.11 16.15 -10.19
N ILE A 29 0.09 15.18 -9.27
CA ILE A 29 -0.74 15.21 -8.04
C ILE A 29 -0.38 16.43 -7.17
N LEU A 30 0.92 16.68 -6.98
CA LEU A 30 1.41 17.79 -6.18
C LEU A 30 1.14 19.17 -6.81
N ARG A 31 1.21 19.29 -8.15
CA ARG A 31 0.92 20.55 -8.86
C ARG A 31 -0.57 20.85 -8.92
N HIS A 32 -1.43 19.83 -9.00
CA HIS A 32 -2.87 19.98 -9.13
C HIS A 32 -3.63 19.91 -7.79
N HIS A 33 -2.93 19.78 -6.66
CA HIS A 33 -3.56 19.77 -5.33
C HIS A 33 -4.43 21.02 -5.05
N ILE A 34 -4.03 22.18 -5.59
CA ILE A 34 -4.79 23.42 -5.51
C ILE A 34 -6.08 23.28 -6.32
N LEU A 35 -6.01 22.71 -7.52
CA LEU A 35 -7.16 22.49 -8.40
C LEU A 35 -8.12 21.47 -7.79
N LEU A 36 -7.64 20.37 -7.23
CA LEU A 36 -8.46 19.36 -6.54
C LEU A 36 -9.22 19.95 -5.34
N LYS A 37 -8.58 20.82 -4.56
CA LYS A 37 -9.26 21.58 -3.49
C LYS A 37 -10.25 22.60 -4.02
N MET A 38 -9.91 23.32 -5.09
CA MET A 38 -10.78 24.34 -5.69
C MET A 38 -12.04 23.75 -6.33
N ILE A 39 -12.00 22.50 -6.82
CA ILE A 39 -13.17 21.77 -7.33
C ILE A 39 -13.90 20.94 -6.26
N GLY A 40 -13.50 21.05 -4.98
CA GLY A 40 -14.22 20.46 -3.85
C GLY A 40 -13.97 18.97 -3.59
N VAL A 41 -12.90 18.38 -4.13
CA VAL A 41 -12.54 16.98 -3.89
C VAL A 41 -11.76 16.89 -2.58
N TYR A 42 -12.49 16.83 -1.47
CA TYR A 42 -11.93 16.68 -0.11
C TYR A 42 -11.72 15.23 0.30
N GLU A 43 -12.45 14.32 -0.36
CA GLU A 43 -12.44 12.89 -0.12
C GLU A 43 -11.90 12.16 -1.36
N PHE A 44 -10.96 11.26 -1.14
CA PHE A 44 -10.33 10.40 -2.12
C PHE A 44 -10.92 8.99 -1.99
N LEU A 45 -11.41 8.47 -3.12
CA LEU A 45 -12.04 7.15 -3.23
C LEU A 45 -13.05 6.85 -2.10
N PRO A 46 -14.09 7.70 -1.89
CA PRO A 46 -15.17 7.36 -0.98
C PRO A 46 -15.79 6.01 -1.38
N ASN A 47 -16.15 5.19 -0.40
CA ASN A 47 -17.03 4.06 -0.67
C ASN A 47 -18.35 4.65 -1.20
N SER A 48 -18.67 4.35 -2.45
CA SER A 48 -19.84 4.89 -3.12
C SER A 48 -20.65 3.74 -3.70
N GLU A 49 -21.96 3.91 -3.78
CA GLU A 49 -22.85 2.93 -4.42
C GLU A 49 -22.37 2.55 -5.82
N PHE A 50 -21.67 3.45 -6.52
CA PHE A 50 -21.05 3.18 -7.81
C PHE A 50 -19.90 2.16 -7.74
N LEU A 51 -18.99 2.28 -6.76
CA LEU A 51 -17.88 1.32 -6.59
C LEU A 51 -18.39 -0.03 -6.09
N THR A 52 -19.39 -0.03 -5.20
CA THR A 52 -20.05 -1.27 -4.76
C THR A 52 -20.79 -1.95 -5.91
N LEU A 53 -21.47 -1.19 -6.78
CA LEU A 53 -22.14 -1.69 -7.98
C LEU A 53 -21.15 -2.23 -9.00
N VAL A 54 -20.01 -1.55 -9.23
CA VAL A 54 -18.95 -2.04 -10.11
C VAL A 54 -18.32 -3.31 -9.54
N GLY A 55 -18.05 -3.36 -8.24
CA GLY A 55 -17.53 -4.57 -7.58
C GLY A 55 -18.46 -5.77 -7.76
N GLY A 56 -19.76 -5.60 -7.47
CA GLY A 56 -20.75 -6.68 -7.62
C GLY A 56 -21.20 -7.00 -9.05
N LEU A 57 -20.79 -6.23 -10.07
CA LEU A 57 -21.10 -6.52 -11.47
C LEU A 57 -19.91 -7.04 -12.27
N PHE A 58 -18.69 -6.75 -11.82
CA PHE A 58 -17.47 -7.08 -12.56
C PHE A 58 -16.52 -7.99 -11.82
N CYS A 59 -16.68 -8.18 -10.51
CA CYS A 59 -15.78 -8.97 -9.66
C CYS A 59 -16.48 -10.15 -8.97
N ASP A 60 -17.71 -10.47 -9.37
CA ASP A 60 -18.42 -11.66 -8.91
C ASP A 60 -17.73 -12.95 -9.41
N ASP A 61 -17.97 -14.05 -8.70
CA ASP A 61 -17.30 -15.32 -8.97
C ASP A 61 -17.70 -15.87 -10.36
N ASP A 62 -16.74 -16.41 -11.10
CA ASP A 62 -16.89 -16.89 -12.49
C ASP A 62 -17.19 -15.82 -13.56
N ASP A 63 -17.23 -14.52 -13.21
CA ASP A 63 -17.36 -13.46 -14.21
C ASP A 63 -16.08 -13.28 -15.04
N ILE A 64 -16.25 -13.00 -16.34
CA ILE A 64 -15.14 -12.81 -17.27
C ILE A 64 -14.22 -11.63 -16.89
N THR A 65 -14.70 -10.72 -16.05
CA THR A 65 -13.98 -9.54 -15.56
C THR A 65 -13.39 -9.72 -14.15
N GLN A 66 -13.62 -10.85 -13.48
CA GLN A 66 -13.04 -11.14 -12.15
C GLN A 66 -11.51 -10.98 -12.17
N GLN A 67 -10.88 -11.49 -13.22
CA GLN A 67 -9.44 -11.37 -13.41
C GLN A 67 -8.95 -9.92 -13.57
N LEU A 68 -9.79 -8.99 -14.02
CA LEU A 68 -9.45 -7.56 -14.05
C LEU A 68 -9.41 -6.97 -12.63
N CYS A 69 -10.30 -7.42 -11.74
CA CYS A 69 -10.35 -6.98 -10.35
C CYS A 69 -9.11 -7.46 -9.58
N ASP A 70 -8.73 -8.72 -9.77
CA ASP A 70 -7.51 -9.31 -9.23
C ASP A 70 -6.28 -8.52 -9.69
N ASN A 71 -6.20 -8.25 -11.00
CA ASN A 71 -5.07 -7.53 -11.59
C ASN A 71 -4.91 -6.11 -11.07
N VAL A 72 -6.00 -5.41 -10.73
CA VAL A 72 -5.91 -4.06 -10.12
C VAL A 72 -5.37 -4.13 -8.69
N LEU A 73 -5.79 -5.11 -7.90
CA LEU A 73 -5.25 -5.33 -6.55
C LEU A 73 -3.77 -5.70 -6.59
N PHE A 74 -3.41 -6.67 -7.45
CA PHE A 74 -2.02 -7.13 -7.60
C PHE A 74 -1.08 -6.06 -8.17
N LEU A 75 -1.59 -5.15 -9.00
CA LEU A 75 -0.81 -4.02 -9.53
C LEU A 75 -0.32 -3.08 -8.43
N LEU A 76 -1.11 -2.91 -7.37
CA LEU A 76 -0.79 -1.99 -6.27
C LEU A 76 -0.02 -2.66 -5.14
N CYS A 77 -0.30 -3.94 -4.87
CA CYS A 77 0.09 -4.58 -3.62
C CYS A 77 1.13 -5.69 -3.78
N GLY A 78 1.34 -6.20 -5.00
CA GLY A 78 2.15 -7.37 -5.32
C GLY A 78 1.27 -8.54 -5.76
N TYR A 79 1.77 -9.39 -6.68
CA TYR A 79 0.99 -10.52 -7.21
C TYR A 79 1.08 -11.75 -6.32
N ASP A 80 -0.06 -12.22 -5.80
CA ASP A 80 -0.21 -13.51 -5.09
C ASP A 80 -1.62 -14.08 -5.30
N GLN A 81 -1.81 -14.78 -6.42
CA GLN A 81 -3.11 -15.40 -6.71
C GLN A 81 -3.40 -16.61 -5.83
N ASP A 82 -2.37 -17.30 -5.33
CA ASP A 82 -2.52 -18.54 -4.56
C ASP A 82 -3.09 -18.27 -3.16
N GLN A 83 -2.85 -17.08 -2.60
CA GLN A 83 -3.36 -16.68 -1.29
C GLN A 83 -4.66 -15.87 -1.34
N LEU A 84 -5.14 -15.48 -2.53
CA LEU A 84 -6.36 -14.70 -2.69
C LEU A 84 -7.61 -15.59 -2.72
N ASN A 85 -8.51 -15.43 -1.75
CA ASN A 85 -9.84 -16.05 -1.80
C ASN A 85 -10.75 -15.26 -2.75
N THR A 86 -10.83 -15.70 -4.00
CA THR A 86 -11.59 -15.03 -5.07
C THR A 86 -13.09 -14.94 -4.77
N THR A 87 -13.68 -15.95 -4.13
CA THR A 87 -15.10 -15.93 -3.73
C THR A 87 -15.40 -14.85 -2.67
N ALA A 88 -14.39 -14.37 -1.93
CA ALA A 88 -14.55 -13.28 -0.96
C ALA A 88 -14.44 -11.88 -1.60
N LEU A 89 -13.97 -11.77 -2.84
CA LEU A 89 -13.70 -10.48 -3.50
C LEU A 89 -14.91 -9.55 -3.58
N PRO A 90 -16.14 -10.00 -3.92
CA PRO A 90 -17.29 -9.11 -3.98
C PRO A 90 -17.55 -8.41 -2.63
N VAL A 91 -17.39 -9.16 -1.54
CA VAL A 91 -17.53 -8.61 -0.18
C VAL A 91 -16.40 -7.64 0.12
N LEU A 92 -15.16 -7.98 -0.20
CA LEU A 92 -14.00 -7.11 0.04
C LEU A 92 -14.15 -5.78 -0.71
N LEU A 93 -14.38 -5.84 -2.02
CA LEU A 93 -14.56 -4.67 -2.90
C LEU A 93 -15.83 -3.88 -2.60
N GLY A 94 -16.83 -4.51 -1.99
CA GLY A 94 -17.98 -3.79 -1.44
C GLY A 94 -17.61 -2.89 -0.25
N HIS A 95 -16.55 -3.22 0.50
CA HIS A 95 -16.13 -2.50 1.71
C HIS A 95 -14.89 -1.62 1.50
N ILE A 96 -14.10 -1.87 0.46
CA ILE A 96 -12.90 -1.10 0.14
C ILE A 96 -13.02 -0.45 -1.24
N PRO A 97 -12.39 0.71 -1.46
CA PRO A 97 -11.83 1.60 -0.44
C PRO A 97 -12.93 2.19 0.45
N ALA A 98 -12.59 2.47 1.72
CA ALA A 98 -13.51 3.03 2.70
C ALA A 98 -13.51 4.58 2.74
N GLY A 99 -12.85 5.23 1.76
CA GLY A 99 -12.62 6.67 1.75
C GLY A 99 -11.37 7.10 2.53
N ALA A 100 -10.70 8.15 2.04
CA ALA A 100 -9.62 8.84 2.74
C ALA A 100 -9.66 10.35 2.44
N SER A 101 -8.97 11.18 3.22
CA SER A 101 -8.82 12.60 2.85
C SER A 101 -7.92 12.75 1.64
N THR A 102 -8.23 13.67 0.71
CA THR A 102 -7.30 14.06 -0.36
C THR A 102 -5.95 14.55 0.19
N ASN A 103 -5.94 15.18 1.37
CA ASN A 103 -4.67 15.57 2.01
C ASN A 103 -3.82 14.36 2.39
N GLN A 104 -4.42 13.22 2.73
CA GLN A 104 -3.68 12.00 3.05
C GLN A 104 -2.88 11.50 1.83
N MET A 105 -3.51 11.47 0.65
CA MET A 105 -2.84 11.08 -0.59
C MET A 105 -1.74 12.07 -1.00
N ILE A 106 -2.00 13.37 -0.83
CA ILE A 106 -0.98 14.41 -1.04
C ILE A 106 0.20 14.19 -0.08
N HIS A 107 -0.07 13.83 1.18
CA HIS A 107 1.00 13.57 2.15
C HIS A 107 1.86 12.38 1.76
N TYR A 108 1.25 11.28 1.31
CA TYR A 108 1.99 10.14 0.78
C TYR A 108 2.88 10.54 -0.40
N ALA A 109 2.33 11.30 -1.37
CA ALA A 109 3.12 11.82 -2.50
C ALA A 109 4.27 12.72 -2.05
N GLN A 110 4.07 13.55 -1.02
CA GLN A 110 5.15 14.34 -0.41
C GLN A 110 6.20 13.44 0.23
N GLY A 111 5.80 12.36 0.90
CA GLY A 111 6.70 11.36 1.47
C GLY A 111 7.62 10.76 0.40
N VAL A 112 7.02 10.22 -0.67
CA VAL A 112 7.73 9.58 -1.79
C VAL A 112 8.69 10.57 -2.47
N ASN A 113 8.20 11.73 -2.90
CA ASN A 113 9.04 12.73 -3.61
C ASN A 113 10.19 13.25 -2.74
N SER A 114 10.01 13.23 -1.43
CA SER A 114 10.95 13.87 -0.52
C SER A 114 11.86 12.88 0.21
N ALA A 115 11.61 11.58 0.07
CA ALA A 115 12.29 10.46 0.74
C ALA A 115 12.47 10.67 2.25
N LYS A 116 11.47 11.25 2.92
CA LYS A 116 11.50 11.50 4.36
C LYS A 116 10.18 11.20 5.04
N PHE A 117 10.28 10.63 6.24
CA PHE A 117 9.16 10.49 7.16
C PHE A 117 8.98 11.77 7.99
N ARG A 118 8.04 12.63 7.58
CA ARG A 118 7.87 13.98 8.13
C ARG A 118 6.43 14.48 8.07
N GLN A 119 6.17 15.57 8.77
CA GLN A 119 4.85 16.20 8.79
C GLN A 119 4.44 16.75 7.41
N PHE A 120 3.14 17.02 7.24
CA PHE A 120 2.56 17.52 5.99
C PHE A 120 3.18 18.85 5.56
N SER A 121 3.60 18.98 4.29
CA SER A 121 4.07 20.26 3.75
C SER A 121 2.89 21.08 3.23
N TYR A 122 2.64 22.22 3.86
CA TYR A 122 1.62 23.17 3.42
C TYR A 122 2.14 24.21 2.41
N GLY A 123 3.43 24.17 2.06
CA GLY A 123 4.12 25.21 1.30
C GLY A 123 4.74 26.30 2.19
N LEU A 124 5.67 27.08 1.64
CA LEU A 124 6.59 27.95 2.40
C LEU A 124 5.91 28.83 3.45
N ILE A 125 4.90 29.61 3.05
CA ILE A 125 4.24 30.60 3.93
C ILE A 125 3.50 29.89 5.06
N LYS A 126 2.72 28.85 4.73
CA LYS A 126 1.91 28.14 5.71
C LYS A 126 2.76 27.23 6.61
N ASN A 127 3.86 26.68 6.10
CA ASN A 127 4.85 25.99 6.92
C ASN A 127 5.48 26.94 7.95
N LEU A 128 5.87 28.16 7.54
CA LEU A 128 6.45 29.12 8.47
C LEU A 128 5.44 29.49 9.58
N ALA A 129 4.18 29.72 9.22
CA ALA A 129 3.12 30.01 10.18
C ALA A 129 2.78 28.82 11.10
N THR A 130 2.86 27.58 10.60
CA THR A 130 2.46 26.37 11.35
C THR A 130 3.60 25.79 12.19
N TYR A 131 4.82 25.82 11.65
CA TYR A 131 5.99 25.12 12.19
C TYR A 131 7.12 26.05 12.64
N GLY A 132 7.05 27.34 12.32
CA GLY A 132 8.18 28.27 12.51
C GLY A 132 9.37 27.99 11.57
N SER A 133 9.18 27.16 10.54
CA SER A 133 10.21 26.76 9.57
C SER A 133 9.62 26.73 8.15
N LEU A 134 10.46 26.96 7.13
CA LEU A 134 10.05 26.87 5.72
C LEU A 134 9.72 25.43 5.28
N THR A 135 10.31 24.44 5.96
CA THR A 135 10.09 23.01 5.74
C THR A 135 9.42 22.36 6.94
N PRO A 136 8.55 21.35 6.72
CA PRO A 136 7.96 20.60 7.82
C PRO A 136 9.03 19.77 8.56
N PRO A 137 8.91 19.62 9.89
CA PRO A 137 9.84 18.83 10.68
C PRO A 137 9.67 17.32 10.43
N ASP A 138 10.80 16.60 10.51
CA ASP A 138 10.84 15.13 10.43
C ASP A 138 10.26 14.51 11.72
N TYR A 139 9.64 13.34 11.60
CA TYR A 139 9.19 12.58 12.77
C TYR A 139 10.39 11.90 13.42
N ASP A 140 10.57 12.14 14.71
CA ASP A 140 11.69 11.59 15.46
C ASP A 140 11.39 10.16 15.93
N LEU A 141 11.84 9.18 15.12
CA LEU A 141 11.66 7.75 15.41
C LEU A 141 12.37 7.28 16.69
N SER A 142 13.37 8.03 17.19
CA SER A 142 14.04 7.70 18.46
C SER A 142 13.11 7.82 19.67
N LYS A 143 11.99 8.54 19.52
CA LYS A 143 10.96 8.69 20.56
C LYS A 143 9.99 7.51 20.64
N ILE A 144 10.07 6.54 19.71
CA ILE A 144 9.23 5.34 19.73
C ILE A 144 9.80 4.37 20.76
N THR A 145 9.31 4.45 21.99
CA THR A 145 9.76 3.61 23.12
C THR A 145 9.01 2.29 23.23
N ALA A 146 7.88 2.13 22.54
CA ALA A 146 7.11 0.89 22.55
C ALA A 146 7.94 -0.28 21.96
N PRO A 147 7.82 -1.51 22.50
CA PRO A 147 8.36 -2.70 21.85
C PRO A 147 7.72 -2.89 20.47
N VAL A 148 8.53 -3.07 19.43
CA VAL A 148 8.05 -3.24 18.04
C VAL A 148 8.46 -4.60 17.48
N PHE A 149 7.52 -5.31 16.88
CA PHE A 149 7.80 -6.43 15.98
C PHE A 149 7.46 -6.00 14.55
N LEU A 150 8.44 -6.12 13.65
CA LEU A 150 8.27 -5.78 12.23
C LEU A 150 8.06 -7.07 11.45
N HIS A 151 6.82 -7.33 11.03
CA HIS A 151 6.52 -8.38 10.05
C HIS A 151 6.62 -7.78 8.65
N TRP A 152 7.31 -8.47 7.73
CA TRP A 152 7.52 -7.99 6.36
C TRP A 152 7.69 -9.14 5.38
N SER A 153 7.46 -8.89 4.09
CA SER A 153 7.47 -9.90 3.04
C SER A 153 8.15 -9.38 1.77
N ASP A 154 8.69 -10.30 0.97
CA ASP A 154 9.56 -9.95 -0.16
C ASP A 154 8.81 -9.29 -1.33
N ASN A 155 7.52 -9.58 -1.50
CA ASN A 155 6.68 -9.14 -2.61
C ASN A 155 5.72 -7.99 -2.24
N ASP A 156 5.94 -7.32 -1.11
CA ASP A 156 5.15 -6.15 -0.72
C ASP A 156 5.64 -4.89 -1.46
N LEU A 157 4.83 -4.40 -2.40
CA LEU A 157 5.15 -3.21 -3.21
C LEU A 157 4.88 -1.88 -2.49
N MET A 158 4.18 -1.89 -1.36
CA MET A 158 3.84 -0.68 -0.60
C MET A 158 4.75 -0.51 0.62
N ALA A 159 5.15 -1.60 1.26
CA ALA A 159 6.13 -1.65 2.34
C ALA A 159 7.37 -2.44 1.89
N ASP A 160 8.10 -1.86 0.93
CA ASP A 160 9.28 -2.50 0.34
C ASP A 160 10.29 -2.95 1.43
N PRO A 161 10.88 -4.15 1.30
CA PRO A 161 11.83 -4.67 2.28
C PRO A 161 12.99 -3.73 2.62
N LYS A 162 13.43 -2.86 1.68
CA LYS A 162 14.49 -1.87 1.94
C LYS A 162 14.01 -0.78 2.88
N ASP A 163 12.79 -0.28 2.70
CA ASP A 163 12.19 0.72 3.57
C ASP A 163 11.96 0.15 4.98
N VAL A 164 11.53 -1.11 5.07
CA VAL A 164 11.43 -1.84 6.36
C VAL A 164 12.80 -1.99 7.02
N GLN A 165 13.84 -2.34 6.26
CA GLN A 165 15.20 -2.45 6.79
C GLN A 165 15.73 -1.11 7.31
N GLU A 166 15.46 -0.01 6.60
CA GLU A 166 15.80 1.34 7.03
C GLU A 166 15.06 1.71 8.33
N LEU A 167 13.75 1.42 8.40
CA LEU A 167 12.94 1.64 9.60
C LEU A 167 13.48 0.83 10.79
N ASN A 168 13.78 -0.45 10.60
CA ASN A 168 14.35 -1.32 11.61
C ASN A 168 15.66 -0.75 12.20
N GLY A 169 16.51 -0.16 11.37
CA GLY A 169 17.76 0.47 11.81
C GLY A 169 17.57 1.79 12.58
N LYS A 170 16.40 2.43 12.47
CA LYS A 170 16.09 3.72 13.12
C LYS A 170 15.28 3.56 14.42
N LEU A 171 14.57 2.45 14.58
CA LEU A 171 13.74 2.19 15.76
C LEU A 171 14.60 1.72 16.94
N PRO A 172 14.46 2.32 18.14
CA PRO A 172 15.33 2.00 19.27
C PRO A 172 14.93 0.72 20.04
N ASN A 173 13.73 0.18 19.80
CA ASN A 173 13.16 -0.92 20.61
C ASN A 173 12.50 -2.03 19.78
N VAL A 174 13.18 -2.48 18.71
CA VAL A 174 12.71 -3.63 17.91
C VAL A 174 13.00 -4.95 18.65
N LYS A 175 11.97 -5.78 18.80
CA LYS A 175 12.02 -7.11 19.42
C LYS A 175 12.14 -8.24 18.42
N GLY A 176 11.66 -8.02 17.21
CA GLY A 176 11.82 -8.96 16.10
C GLY A 176 11.60 -8.27 14.77
N SER A 177 12.40 -8.65 13.78
CA SER A 177 12.16 -8.38 12.37
C SER A 177 11.95 -9.73 11.69
N ILE A 178 10.71 -10.01 11.32
CA ILE A 178 10.22 -11.33 10.96
C ILE A 178 9.81 -11.30 9.50
N ARG A 179 10.60 -11.96 8.66
CA ARG A 179 10.24 -12.18 7.27
C ARG A 179 9.18 -13.27 7.20
N VAL A 180 8.05 -12.99 6.53
CA VAL A 180 7.04 -14.01 6.24
C VAL A 180 7.66 -15.08 5.34
N PRO A 181 7.58 -16.38 5.69
CA PRO A 181 8.27 -17.45 4.96
C PRO A 181 7.51 -17.87 3.69
N TYR A 182 7.04 -16.90 2.91
CA TYR A 182 6.32 -17.13 1.66
C TYR A 182 6.68 -16.03 0.66
N ALA A 183 7.38 -16.42 -0.41
CA ALA A 183 8.06 -15.46 -1.30
C ALA A 183 7.11 -14.53 -2.06
N ALA A 184 5.90 -15.00 -2.38
CA ALA A 184 4.90 -14.19 -3.07
C ALA A 184 4.04 -13.34 -2.12
N PHE A 185 4.21 -13.47 -0.80
CA PHE A 185 3.36 -12.78 0.18
C PHE A 185 3.48 -11.27 0.02
N ASN A 186 2.36 -10.61 -0.21
CA ASN A 186 2.25 -9.23 -0.64
C ASN A 186 1.61 -8.35 0.45
N HIS A 187 1.33 -7.09 0.13
CA HIS A 187 0.78 -6.11 1.09
C HIS A 187 -0.59 -6.50 1.68
N LEU A 188 -1.48 -7.08 0.87
CA LEU A 188 -2.85 -7.41 1.26
C LEU A 188 -2.97 -8.77 1.95
N ASP A 189 -1.99 -9.64 1.75
CA ASP A 189 -1.96 -10.99 2.33
C ASP A 189 -1.92 -10.96 3.86
N TYR A 190 -1.38 -9.90 4.47
CA TYR A 190 -1.46 -9.66 5.93
C TYR A 190 -2.89 -9.54 6.45
N MET A 191 -3.86 -9.29 5.58
CA MET A 191 -5.27 -9.21 5.92
C MET A 191 -6.08 -10.37 5.34
N TRP A 192 -5.81 -10.77 4.10
CA TRP A 192 -6.71 -11.61 3.30
C TRP A 192 -6.14 -12.94 2.84
N ALA A 193 -4.88 -13.24 3.14
CA ALA A 193 -4.29 -14.53 2.76
C ALA A 193 -5.07 -15.70 3.37
N ILE A 194 -5.37 -16.70 2.55
CA ILE A 194 -5.98 -17.97 2.98
C ILE A 194 -5.17 -18.58 4.13
N ASP A 195 -3.84 -18.58 4.02
CA ASP A 195 -2.91 -19.11 5.01
C ASP A 195 -2.36 -18.02 5.97
N GLY A 196 -2.97 -16.83 6.02
CA GLY A 196 -2.50 -15.71 6.86
C GLY A 196 -2.39 -16.08 8.35
N LYS A 197 -3.22 -17.02 8.81
CA LYS A 197 -3.15 -17.56 10.18
C LYS A 197 -1.79 -18.21 10.47
N THR A 198 -1.37 -19.16 9.63
CA THR A 198 -0.16 -19.94 9.85
C THR A 198 1.10 -19.16 9.46
N LEU A 199 1.00 -18.32 8.43
CA LEU A 199 2.11 -17.51 7.92
C LEU A 199 2.43 -16.31 8.82
N VAL A 200 1.44 -15.71 9.49
CA VAL A 200 1.62 -14.47 10.27
C VAL A 200 1.00 -14.56 11.67
N TYR A 201 -0.30 -14.83 11.77
CA TYR A 201 -1.03 -14.57 13.02
C TYR A 201 -0.61 -15.46 14.19
N ASP A 202 -0.26 -16.72 13.95
CA ASP A 202 0.24 -17.60 15.00
C ASP A 202 1.54 -17.06 15.63
N THR A 203 2.43 -16.50 14.81
CA THR A 203 3.66 -15.85 15.28
C THR A 203 3.36 -14.57 16.07
N VAL A 204 2.41 -13.76 15.59
CA VAL A 204 1.97 -12.55 16.33
C VAL A 204 1.42 -12.93 17.71
N LEU A 205 0.56 -13.94 17.78
CA LEU A 205 -0.02 -14.41 19.05
C LEU A 205 1.03 -15.00 19.98
N GLU A 206 2.03 -15.69 19.44
CA GLU A 206 3.18 -16.17 20.23
C GLU A 206 4.00 -15.01 20.79
N ASN A 207 4.33 -14.01 19.97
CA ASN A 207 5.04 -12.80 20.40
C ASN A 207 4.28 -12.07 21.52
N MET A 208 2.94 -11.97 21.42
CA MET A 208 2.10 -11.34 22.45
C MET A 208 2.02 -12.14 23.75
N LYS A 209 2.15 -13.47 23.72
CA LYS A 209 2.14 -14.31 24.93
C LYS A 209 3.47 -14.26 25.69
N ASN A 210 4.55 -14.09 24.96
CA ASN A 210 5.91 -14.15 25.47
C ASN A 210 6.45 -12.78 25.92
N TYR A 211 5.62 -11.72 25.90
CA TYR A 211 5.99 -10.35 26.22
C TYR A 211 4.93 -9.67 27.10
#